data_AF-A0A7X3TNV7-F1
#
_entry.id   AF-A0A7X3TNV7-F1
#
_cell.length_a   1.000
_cell.length_b   1.000
_cell.length_c   1.000
_cell.angle_alpha   90.00
_cell.angle_beta   90.00
_cell.angle_gamma   90.00
#
_symmetry.space_group_name_H-M   'P 1'
#
loop_
_entity.id
_entity.type
_entity.pdbx_description
1 polymer ?
#
loop_
_entity_poly.entity_id
_entity_poly.type
_entity_poly.pdbx_seq_one_letter_code
_entity_poly.pdbx_strand_id
1 'polypeptide(L)' 'MAIATLTSKGQVTIPKTVRDALQLREGDKVDFMLTENGEALLKPMTKTV' A
#
# COMPACT_ATOMS: atom_id res chain seq x y z
N MET A 1 5.90 -14.04 3.81
CA MET A 1 4.65 -13.70 3.09
C MET A 1 3.84 -12.81 4.01
N ALA A 2 3.41 -11.63 3.56
CA ALA A 2 2.61 -10.71 4.37
C ALA A 2 1.19 -10.69 3.79
N ILE A 3 0.18 -11.04 4.59
CA ILE A 3 -1.23 -11.13 4.17
C ILE A 3 -2.01 -10.12 5.01
N ALA A 4 -3.01 -9.50 4.41
CA ALA A 4 -3.94 -8.61 5.09
C ALA A 4 -5.37 -8.90 4.65
N THR A 5 -6.31 -8.65 5.55
CA THR A 5 -7.74 -8.85 5.30
C THR A 5 -8.39 -7.52 4.94
N LEU A 6 -9.21 -7.53 3.89
CA LEU A 6 -10.06 -6.40 3.55
C LEU A 6 -11.19 -6.30 4.58
N THR A 7 -11.32 -5.15 5.22
CA THR A 7 -12.43 -4.88 6.14
C THR A 7 -13.73 -4.66 5.36
N SER A 8 -14.88 -4.71 6.05
CA SER A 8 -16.20 -4.43 5.44
C SER A 8 -16.31 -3.02 4.83
N LYS A 9 -15.46 -2.09 5.25
CA LYS A 9 -15.39 -0.72 4.72
C LYS A 9 -14.43 -0.57 3.53
N GLY A 10 -13.88 -1.67 3.02
CA GLY A 10 -12.93 -1.65 1.91
C GLY A 10 -11.52 -1.17 2.29
N GLN A 11 -11.19 -1.10 3.58
CA GLN A 11 -9.85 -0.75 4.04
C GLN A 11 -8.99 -2.00 4.20
N VAL A 12 -7.71 -1.91 3.83
CA VAL A 12 -6.70 -2.93 4.09
C VAL A 12 -5.54 -2.32 4.88
N THR A 13 -5.02 -3.06 5.86
CA THR A 13 -3.84 -2.65 6.62
C THR A 13 -2.59 -3.10 5.88
N ILE A 14 -1.68 -2.17 5.55
CA ILE A 14 -0.36 -2.52 5.01
C ILE A 14 0.46 -3.15 6.14
N PRO A 15 0.88 -4.43 6.05
CA PRO A 15 1.62 -5.09 7.12
C PRO A 15 2.93 -4.37 7.44
N LYS A 16 3.39 -4.45 8.71
CA LYS A 16 4.56 -3.70 9.19
C LYS A 16 5.79 -3.89 8.29
N THR A 17 6.10 -5.13 7.92
CA THR A 17 7.24 -5.46 7.06
C THR A 17 7.18 -4.77 5.69
N VAL A 18 5.99 -4.59 5.13
CA VAL A 18 5.78 -3.88 3.86
C VAL A 18 5.90 -2.37 4.04
N ARG A 19 5.34 -1.81 5.12
CA ARG A 19 5.50 -0.37 5.43
C ARG A 19 6.97 0.00 5.63
N ASP A 20 7.71 -0.80 6.39
CA ASP A 20 9.11 -0.56 6.68
C ASP A 20 9.95 -0.62 5.39
N ALA A 21 9.68 -1.59 4.50
CA ALA A 21 10.34 -1.71 3.20
C ALA A 21 10.03 -0.56 2.24
N LEU A 22 8.81 -0.03 2.27
CA LEU A 22 8.37 1.11 1.46
C LEU A 22 8.58 2.46 2.15
N GLN A 23 9.15 2.47 3.36
CA GLN A 23 9.37 3.64 4.22
C GLN A 23 8.11 4.48 4.48
N LEU A 24 6.94 3.83 4.49
CA LEU A 24 5.65 4.49 4.69
C LEU A 24 5.45 4.89 6.16
N ARG A 25 4.98 6.11 6.36
CA ARG A 25 4.63 6.71 7.64
C ARG A 25 3.16 7.12 7.66
N GLU A 26 2.66 7.45 8.85
CA GLU A 26 1.32 8.00 8.98
C GLU A 26 1.19 9.31 8.18
N GLY A 27 0.10 9.44 7.43
CA GLY A 27 -0.16 10.58 6.56
C GLY A 27 0.44 10.49 5.16
N ASP A 28 1.30 9.51 4.89
CA ASP A 28 1.82 9.28 3.53
C ASP A 28 0.71 8.87 2.58
N LYS A 29 0.79 9.41 1.36
CA LYS A 29 -0.11 9.03 0.27
C LYS A 29 0.46 7.84 -0.48
N VAL A 30 -0.42 6.97 -0.93
CA VAL A 30 -0.09 5.82 -1.78
C VAL A 30 -0.91 5.89 -3.05
N ASP A 31 -0.28 5.56 -4.16
CA ASP A 31 -0.92 5.43 -5.47
C ASP A 31 -1.18 3.96 -5.76
N PHE A 32 -2.37 3.68 -6.29
CA PHE A 32 -2.80 2.33 -6.66
C PHE A 32 -3.01 2.27 -8.17
N MET A 33 -2.30 1.37 -8.84
CA MET A 33 -2.45 1.12 -10.27
C MET A 33 -2.86 -0.32 -10.50
N LEU A 34 -3.84 -0.53 -11.38
CA LEU A 34 -4.18 -1.85 -11.89
C LEU A 34 -3.24 -2.19 -13.05
N THR A 35 -2.65 -3.38 -13.00
CA THR A 35 -1.89 -3.96 -14.10
C THR A 35 -2.83 -4.71 -15.04
N GLU A 36 -2.37 -5.00 -16.25
CA GLU A 36 -3.11 -5.82 -17.23
C GLU A 36 -3.39 -7.24 -16.73
N ASN A 37 -2.59 -7.72 -15.76
CA ASN A 37 -2.74 -9.04 -15.17
C ASN A 37 -3.78 -9.10 -14.04
N GLY A 38 -4.48 -7.99 -13.76
CA GLY A 38 -5.47 -7.90 -12.68
C GLY A 38 -4.85 -7.75 -11.28
N GLU A 39 -3.56 -7.43 -11.19
CA GLU A 39 -2.88 -7.14 -9.93
C GLU A 39 -2.91 -5.64 -9.64
N ALA A 40 -2.99 -5.28 -8.36
CA ALA A 40 -2.84 -3.90 -7.91
C ALA A 40 -1.40 -3.64 -7.45
N LEU A 41 -0.74 -2.64 -8.03
CA LEU A 41 0.53 -2.11 -7.57
C LEU A 41 0.30 -0.94 -6.63
N LEU A 42 0.92 -1.00 -5.45
CA LEU A 42 0.93 0.09 -4.48
C LEU A 42 2.30 0.79 -4.55
N LYS A 43 2.30 2.11 -4.79
CA LYS A 43 3.52 2.93 -4.79
C LYS A 43 3.40 4.06 -3.77
N PRO A 44 4.43 4.29 -2.92
CA PRO A 44 4.50 5.51 -2.11
C PRO A 44 4.51 6.75 -3.02
N MET A 45 3.63 7.71 -2.73
CA MET A 45 3.73 9.04 -3.31
C MET A 45 4.61 9.87 -2.38
N THR A 46 5.91 9.56 -2.34
CA THR A 46 6.87 10.44 -1.68
C THR A 46 6.82 11.77 -2.40
N LYS A 47 6.34 12.82 -1.71
CA LYS A 47 6.73 14.18 -2.09
C LYS A 47 8.24 14.23 -1.88
N THR A 48 9.01 14.08 -2.96
CA THR A 48 10.34 14.65 -3.00
C THR A 48 10.13 16.15 -2.81
N VAL A 49 10.35 16.61 -1.58
CA VAL A 49 10.55 18.03 -1.30
C VAL A 49 11.97 18.37 -1.74
#